data_AF-A0A9R1U999-F1
#
_entry.id   AF-A0A9R1U999-F1
#
_cell.length_a   1.000
_cell.length_b   1.000
_cell.length_c   1.000
_cell.angle_alpha   90.00
_cell.angle_beta   90.00
_cell.angle_gamma   90.00
#
_symmetry.space_group_name_H-M   'P 1'
#
loop_
_entity.id
_entity.type
_entity.pdbx_description
1 polymer ?
#
loop_
_entity_poly.entity_id
_entity_poly.type
_entity_poly.pdbx_seq_one_letter_code
_entity_poly.pdbx_strand_id
1 'polypeptide(L)'
;MTSIEDLISVTFENGDKPEPLEKVLRPSTFFSWILGVGIARPLKSSKFSTFFLRFINFGICSSIVAYGAIDFFFFGSVFKSDTFKIMYYMNKVACYISSYYYVFHGLVQYKKWPILMERIANIDKKMMHCGLECNNKSIRRFQIFTIIMTCLLGPASLISHALYYLYTRPEEIFASDLLLYHTISQSLCVNFEFNLLVFGVYTRFKEINRGIRRSGEQISAGRIIAEIRKTRDVHHGLCSLVRYINSIHGVHLLLSSLNSFTMVVATLFRIYMGVVEGIDKFMMINNVIWLTYTAQFALTCFICTWAFRESSKTGIIIHDIVLRRLPKGPRPCDLYSVDITRASEDPELALRNEINDFSAQLDHCSIAFSACEFFTMNNNLLTNFVGVITTYLIILMQFYMPENCHADMNTTPSVEL
;
A
#
# COMPACT_ATOMS: atom_id res chain seq x y z
N MET A 1 10.72 -13.29 44.67
CA MET A 1 10.44 -11.86 44.44
C MET A 1 11.68 -11.30 43.78
N THR A 2 11.80 -11.57 42.48
CA THR A 2 12.93 -11.16 41.64
C THR A 2 12.74 -9.70 41.26
N SER A 3 13.78 -8.89 41.49
CA SER A 3 13.77 -7.44 41.31
C SER A 3 13.58 -7.07 39.83
N ILE A 4 12.87 -5.98 39.58
CA ILE A 4 12.61 -5.38 38.26
C ILE A 4 13.92 -5.02 37.52
N GLU A 5 15.03 -4.89 38.24
CA GLU A 5 16.37 -4.65 37.66
C GLU A 5 16.93 -5.85 36.90
N ASP A 6 16.60 -7.10 37.29
CA ASP A 6 17.03 -8.31 36.57
C ASP A 6 16.27 -8.52 35.25
N LEU A 7 15.12 -7.86 35.07
CA LEU A 7 14.40 -7.86 33.80
C LEU A 7 14.93 -6.77 32.83
N ILE A 8 15.68 -5.79 33.35
CA ILE A 8 16.23 -4.66 32.58
C ILE A 8 17.69 -4.92 32.17
N SER A 9 18.43 -5.74 32.94
CA SER A 9 19.84 -6.07 32.69
C SER A 9 20.08 -7.04 31.52
N VAL A 10 19.07 -7.74 31.01
CA VAL A 10 19.20 -8.65 29.84
C VAL A 10 19.24 -7.89 28.50
N THR A 11 19.18 -6.55 28.51
CA THR A 11 19.11 -5.73 27.28
C THR A 11 20.44 -5.16 26.77
N PHE A 12 21.59 -5.60 27.31
CA PHE A 12 22.89 -5.09 26.86
C PHE A 12 23.95 -6.18 26.76
N GLU A 13 23.73 -7.17 25.90
CA GLU A 13 24.83 -7.90 25.29
C GLU A 13 24.32 -8.67 24.06
N ASN A 14 24.57 -8.11 22.88
CA ASN A 14 24.92 -8.84 21.65
C ASN A 14 25.16 -7.81 20.55
N GLY A 15 26.31 -7.86 19.90
CA GLY A 15 26.60 -7.07 18.70
C GLY A 15 25.48 -7.29 17.66
N ASP A 16 24.71 -6.24 17.40
CA ASP A 16 23.42 -6.28 16.69
C ASP A 16 23.59 -6.76 15.24
N LYS A 17 23.38 -8.05 14.98
CA LYS A 17 23.06 -8.50 13.62
C LYS A 17 21.73 -7.86 13.20
N PRO A 18 21.62 -7.28 11.99
CA PRO A 18 20.38 -6.65 11.55
C PRO A 18 19.21 -7.63 11.60
N GLU A 19 18.14 -7.24 12.29
CA GLU A 19 16.96 -8.07 12.50
C GLU A 19 16.29 -8.42 11.15
N PRO A 20 16.00 -9.70 10.86
CA PRO A 20 15.36 -10.10 9.60
C PRO A 20 14.01 -9.41 9.39
N LEU A 21 13.70 -9.02 8.15
CA LEU A 21 12.44 -8.34 7.83
C LEU A 21 11.22 -9.15 8.28
N GLU A 22 11.23 -10.46 8.10
CA GLU A 22 10.14 -11.34 8.52
C GLU A 22 9.84 -11.22 10.03
N LYS A 23 10.88 -11.08 10.86
CA LYS A 23 10.71 -10.91 12.31
C LYS A 23 10.10 -9.54 12.62
N VAL A 24 10.50 -8.50 11.89
CA VAL A 24 9.91 -7.16 12.00
C VAL A 24 8.44 -7.18 11.59
N LEU A 25 8.06 -7.87 10.51
CA LEU A 25 6.67 -7.91 10.02
C LEU A 25 5.74 -8.81 10.84
N ARG A 26 6.29 -9.67 11.71
CA ARG A 26 5.54 -10.70 12.45
C ARG A 26 4.29 -10.17 13.19
N PRO A 27 4.35 -9.09 14.00
CA PRO A 27 3.16 -8.53 14.65
C PRO A 27 2.02 -8.22 13.69
N SER A 28 2.32 -7.52 12.58
CA SER A 28 1.33 -7.15 11.56
C SER A 28 0.76 -8.39 10.86
N THR A 29 1.61 -9.36 10.51
CA THR A 29 1.16 -10.62 9.89
C THR A 29 0.31 -11.49 10.82
N PHE A 30 0.53 -11.40 12.12
CA PHE A 30 -0.29 -12.08 13.10
C PHE A 30 -1.66 -11.41 13.23
N PHE A 31 -1.67 -10.08 13.24
CA PHE A 31 -2.89 -9.29 13.31
C PHE A 31 -3.77 -9.48 12.05
N SER A 32 -3.17 -9.48 10.86
CA SER A 32 -3.88 -9.74 9.60
C SER A 32 -4.38 -11.18 9.48
N TRP A 33 -3.67 -12.13 10.09
CA TRP A 33 -4.11 -13.52 10.20
C TRP A 33 -5.38 -13.62 11.03
N ILE A 34 -5.44 -12.95 12.20
CA ILE A 34 -6.64 -12.86 13.06
C ILE A 34 -7.83 -12.28 12.30
N LEU A 35 -7.61 -11.17 11.59
CA LEU A 35 -8.65 -10.50 10.78
C LEU A 35 -9.07 -11.29 9.53
N GLY A 36 -8.42 -12.43 9.25
CA GLY A 36 -8.79 -13.29 8.14
C GLY A 36 -8.42 -12.74 6.76
N VAL A 37 -7.42 -11.85 6.66
CA VAL A 37 -7.11 -11.14 5.40
C VAL A 37 -5.64 -11.17 4.98
N GLY A 38 -4.70 -11.54 5.87
CA GLY A 38 -3.27 -11.62 5.53
C GLY A 38 -2.86 -12.86 4.74
N ILE A 39 -1.75 -12.79 4.01
CA ILE A 39 -1.19 -13.95 3.28
C ILE A 39 -0.32 -14.82 4.20
N ALA A 40 0.29 -14.20 5.19
CA ALA A 40 1.23 -14.83 6.10
C ALA A 40 0.52 -15.74 7.11
N ARG A 41 1.15 -16.88 7.41
CA ARG A 41 0.73 -17.79 8.49
C ARG A 41 1.75 -17.72 9.63
N PRO A 42 1.31 -17.63 10.89
CA PRO A 42 2.22 -17.76 12.03
C PRO A 42 2.94 -19.12 12.00
N LEU A 43 4.27 -19.12 12.09
CA LEU A 43 5.13 -20.31 11.96
C LEU A 43 4.73 -21.50 12.85
N LYS A 44 4.15 -21.25 14.03
CA LYS A 44 3.74 -22.28 15.00
C LYS A 44 2.26 -22.70 14.92
N SER A 45 1.44 -22.03 14.09
CA SER A 45 0.00 -22.31 14.00
C SER A 45 -0.25 -23.49 13.07
N SER A 46 -1.19 -24.41 13.35
CA SER A 46 -1.54 -25.55 12.48
C SER A 46 -2.24 -25.09 11.18
N LYS A 47 -2.14 -25.89 10.09
CA LYS A 47 -2.89 -25.63 8.84
C LYS A 47 -4.39 -25.58 9.12
N PHE A 48 -4.83 -26.46 10.01
CA PHE A 48 -6.21 -26.55 10.46
C PHE A 48 -6.67 -25.25 11.13
N SER A 49 -5.85 -24.65 11.99
CA SER A 49 -6.18 -23.39 12.66
C SER A 49 -6.38 -22.24 11.67
N THR A 50 -5.53 -22.12 10.64
CA THR A 50 -5.73 -21.13 9.57
C THR A 50 -7.01 -21.39 8.79
N PHE A 51 -7.27 -22.65 8.41
CA PHE A 51 -8.49 -22.99 7.67
C PHE A 51 -9.76 -22.68 8.49
N PHE A 52 -9.77 -23.09 9.76
CA PHE A 52 -10.86 -22.82 10.69
C PHE A 52 -11.10 -21.32 10.88
N LEU A 53 -10.04 -20.53 11.08
CA LEU A 53 -10.15 -19.08 11.21
C LEU A 53 -10.67 -18.41 9.94
N ARG A 54 -10.28 -18.90 8.76
CA ARG A 54 -10.80 -18.40 7.48
C ARG A 54 -12.26 -18.79 7.28
N PHE A 55 -12.67 -19.98 7.74
CA PHE A 55 -14.06 -20.40 7.74
C PHE A 55 -14.92 -19.50 8.64
N ILE A 56 -14.43 -19.15 9.84
CA ILE A 56 -15.10 -18.17 10.71
C ILE A 56 -15.25 -16.82 10.00
N ASN A 57 -14.15 -16.28 9.43
CA ASN A 57 -14.22 -14.99 8.74
C ASN A 57 -15.12 -15.04 7.50
N PHE A 58 -15.18 -16.17 6.79
CA PHE A 58 -16.13 -16.39 5.70
C PHE A 58 -17.59 -16.39 6.19
N GLY A 59 -17.84 -17.02 7.35
CA GLY A 59 -19.14 -16.97 8.02
C GLY A 59 -19.52 -15.54 8.41
N ILE A 60 -18.58 -14.78 9.00
CA ILE A 60 -18.76 -13.36 9.31
C ILE A 60 -19.08 -12.59 8.03
N CYS A 61 -18.28 -12.70 6.96
CA CYS A 61 -18.54 -12.05 5.67
C CYS A 61 -19.92 -12.40 5.10
N SER A 62 -20.36 -13.65 5.24
CA SER A 62 -21.69 -14.06 4.77
C SER A 62 -22.81 -13.45 5.60
N SER A 63 -22.63 -13.34 6.91
CA SER A 63 -23.52 -12.57 7.78
C SER A 63 -23.50 -11.07 7.41
N ILE A 64 -22.34 -10.49 7.04
CA ILE A 64 -22.24 -9.10 6.57
C ILE A 64 -23.16 -8.86 5.37
N VAL A 65 -23.12 -9.77 4.40
CA VAL A 65 -23.94 -9.68 3.19
C VAL A 65 -25.42 -9.89 3.51
N ALA A 66 -25.75 -10.91 4.31
CA ALA A 66 -27.14 -11.23 4.65
C ALA A 66 -27.83 -10.08 5.40
N TYR A 67 -27.21 -9.57 6.48
CA TYR A 67 -27.78 -8.44 7.24
C TYR A 67 -27.81 -7.16 6.42
N GLY A 68 -26.78 -6.88 5.62
CA GLY A 68 -26.82 -5.68 4.77
C GLY A 68 -27.85 -5.77 3.63
N ALA A 69 -28.19 -6.97 3.16
CA ALA A 69 -29.32 -7.17 2.24
C ALA A 69 -30.68 -7.00 2.95
N ILE A 70 -30.80 -7.45 4.20
CA ILE A 70 -32.01 -7.21 5.02
C ILE A 70 -32.19 -5.71 5.28
N ASP A 71 -31.14 -5.02 5.75
CA ASP A 71 -31.17 -3.57 5.98
C ASP A 71 -31.49 -2.83 4.68
N PHE A 72 -31.07 -3.33 3.53
CA PHE A 72 -31.47 -2.79 2.24
C PHE A 72 -32.98 -2.89 1.99
N PHE A 73 -33.63 -4.02 2.27
CA PHE A 73 -35.09 -4.13 2.09
C PHE A 73 -35.87 -3.26 3.08
N PHE A 74 -35.33 -3.05 4.29
CA PHE A 74 -35.96 -2.19 5.29
C PHE A 74 -35.73 -0.69 5.06
N PHE A 75 -34.50 -0.27 4.73
CA PHE A 75 -34.15 1.15 4.51
C PHE A 75 -34.29 1.60 3.06
N GLY A 76 -34.26 0.69 2.09
CA GLY A 76 -34.39 1.01 0.66
C GLY A 76 -35.72 1.67 0.30
N SER A 77 -36.75 1.47 1.12
CA SER A 77 -38.05 2.14 1.01
C SER A 77 -38.06 3.57 1.57
N VAL A 78 -37.09 3.92 2.42
CA VAL A 78 -36.97 5.25 3.06
C VAL A 78 -36.35 6.27 2.10
N PHE A 79 -35.50 5.83 1.17
CA PHE A 79 -34.84 6.72 0.21
C PHE A 79 -35.75 7.06 -0.97
N LYS A 80 -36.06 8.36 -1.15
CA LYS A 80 -36.89 8.86 -2.25
C LYS A 80 -36.20 8.78 -3.62
N SER A 81 -34.87 8.90 -3.69
CA SER A 81 -34.12 8.95 -4.95
C SER A 81 -33.59 7.58 -5.39
N ASP A 82 -33.94 7.14 -6.60
CA ASP A 82 -33.44 5.88 -7.17
C ASP A 82 -31.93 5.93 -7.47
N THR A 83 -31.40 7.10 -7.82
CA THR A 83 -29.95 7.33 -7.98
C THR A 83 -29.19 6.98 -6.70
N PHE A 84 -29.72 7.36 -5.54
CA PHE A 84 -29.12 7.04 -4.24
C PHE A 84 -29.16 5.54 -3.96
N LYS A 85 -30.27 4.85 -4.27
CA LYS A 85 -30.38 3.40 -4.11
C LYS A 85 -29.34 2.65 -4.94
N ILE A 86 -29.18 3.04 -6.21
CA ILE A 86 -28.18 2.43 -7.11
C ILE A 86 -26.77 2.64 -6.56
N MET A 87 -26.44 3.87 -6.15
CA MET A 87 -25.11 4.16 -5.61
C MET A 87 -24.83 3.40 -4.30
N TYR A 88 -25.82 3.34 -3.40
CA TYR A 88 -25.73 2.57 -2.16
C TYR A 88 -25.51 1.08 -2.45
N TYR A 89 -26.25 0.51 -3.41
CA TYR A 89 -26.10 -0.86 -3.87
C TYR A 89 -24.70 -1.14 -4.41
N MET A 90 -24.23 -0.31 -5.35
CA MET A 90 -22.89 -0.48 -5.95
C MET A 90 -21.79 -0.43 -4.90
N ASN A 91 -21.92 0.46 -3.89
CA ASN A 91 -20.98 0.53 -2.79
C ASN A 91 -20.99 -0.73 -1.90
N LYS A 92 -22.17 -1.23 -1.52
CA LYS A 92 -22.29 -2.45 -0.72
C LYS A 92 -21.74 -3.67 -1.45
N VAL A 93 -22.08 -3.82 -2.73
CA VAL A 93 -21.58 -4.90 -3.59
C VAL A 93 -20.05 -4.87 -3.69
N ALA A 94 -19.47 -3.68 -3.91
CA ALA A 94 -18.00 -3.52 -3.94
C ALA A 94 -17.34 -3.94 -2.62
N CYS A 95 -17.93 -3.56 -1.47
CA CYS A 95 -17.45 -4.01 -0.17
C CYS A 95 -17.55 -5.52 0.00
N TYR A 96 -18.67 -6.14 -0.38
CA TYR A 96 -18.86 -7.59 -0.24
C TYR A 96 -17.89 -8.40 -1.09
N ILE A 97 -17.73 -8.02 -2.36
CA ILE A 97 -16.76 -8.64 -3.26
C ILE A 97 -15.35 -8.53 -2.66
N SER A 98 -14.99 -7.36 -2.13
CA SER A 98 -13.69 -7.14 -1.51
C SER A 98 -13.48 -7.99 -0.26
N SER A 99 -14.46 -8.06 0.65
CA SER A 99 -14.39 -8.86 1.88
C SER A 99 -14.22 -10.35 1.58
N TYR A 100 -15.00 -10.92 0.66
CA TYR A 100 -14.84 -12.31 0.25
C TYR A 100 -13.48 -12.55 -0.41
N TYR A 101 -13.06 -11.63 -1.28
CA TYR A 101 -11.76 -11.72 -1.92
C TYR A 101 -10.62 -11.73 -0.90
N TYR A 102 -10.65 -10.89 0.13
CA TYR A 102 -9.58 -10.86 1.13
C TYR A 102 -9.44 -12.18 1.90
N VAL A 103 -10.56 -12.82 2.23
CA VAL A 103 -10.55 -14.15 2.85
C VAL A 103 -9.95 -15.20 1.91
N PHE A 104 -10.37 -15.19 0.64
CA PHE A 104 -9.90 -16.12 -0.38
C PHE A 104 -8.42 -15.92 -0.77
N HIS A 105 -7.99 -14.66 -0.89
CA HIS A 105 -6.63 -14.27 -1.27
C HIS A 105 -5.59 -14.87 -0.32
N GLY A 106 -5.84 -14.82 0.99
CA GLY A 106 -4.98 -15.46 1.98
C GLY A 106 -4.91 -16.99 1.83
N LEU A 107 -6.00 -17.65 1.43
CA LEU A 107 -6.02 -19.11 1.20
C LEU A 107 -5.29 -19.52 -0.08
N VAL A 108 -5.32 -18.70 -1.13
CA VAL A 108 -4.65 -19.01 -2.40
C VAL A 108 -3.16 -18.72 -2.32
N GLN A 109 -2.78 -17.58 -1.74
CA GLN A 109 -1.42 -17.07 -1.85
C GLN A 109 -0.51 -17.47 -0.67
N TYR A 110 -0.99 -18.16 0.38
CA TYR A 110 -0.19 -18.43 1.59
C TYR A 110 1.13 -19.15 1.30
N LYS A 111 1.18 -20.04 0.28
CA LYS A 111 2.42 -20.76 -0.09
C LYS A 111 3.50 -19.84 -0.66
N LYS A 112 3.10 -18.69 -1.20
CA LYS A 112 4.02 -17.71 -1.80
C LYS A 112 4.71 -16.85 -0.75
N TRP A 113 4.16 -16.73 0.47
CA TRP A 113 4.72 -15.89 1.53
C TRP A 113 6.10 -16.34 2.02
N PRO A 114 6.34 -17.63 2.37
CA PRO A 114 7.69 -18.08 2.76
C PRO A 114 8.72 -17.84 1.66
N ILE A 115 8.35 -18.08 0.40
CA ILE A 115 9.21 -17.84 -0.77
C ILE A 115 9.53 -16.34 -0.90
N LEU A 116 8.57 -15.45 -0.63
CA LEU A 116 8.79 -14.01 -0.64
C LEU A 116 9.82 -13.61 0.43
N MET A 117 9.64 -14.10 1.66
CA MET A 117 10.57 -13.81 2.77
C MET A 117 11.96 -14.37 2.51
N GLU A 118 12.07 -15.58 1.94
CA GLU A 118 13.34 -16.18 1.54
C GLU A 118 14.06 -15.36 0.47
N ARG A 119 13.35 -14.89 -0.57
CA ARG A 119 13.92 -14.00 -1.59
C ARG A 119 14.46 -12.71 -0.98
N ILE A 120 13.74 -12.12 -0.02
CA ILE A 120 14.20 -10.92 0.70
C ILE A 120 15.45 -11.24 1.53
N ALA A 121 15.47 -12.35 2.26
CA ALA A 121 16.62 -12.76 3.06
C ALA A 121 17.87 -13.00 2.20
N ASN A 122 17.70 -13.60 1.02
CA ASN A 122 18.77 -13.80 0.05
C ASN A 122 19.33 -12.46 -0.48
N ILE A 123 18.45 -11.49 -0.73
CA ILE A 123 18.87 -10.12 -1.11
C ILE A 123 19.60 -9.45 0.05
N ASP A 124 19.08 -9.53 1.27
CA ASP A 124 19.71 -8.94 2.47
C ASP A 124 21.10 -9.54 2.72
N LYS A 125 21.27 -10.85 2.48
CA LYS A 125 22.59 -11.52 2.52
C LYS A 125 23.55 -10.98 1.46
N LYS A 126 23.08 -10.81 0.22
CA LYS A 126 23.88 -10.20 -0.86
C LYS A 126 24.28 -8.76 -0.51
N MET A 127 23.34 -7.97 0.02
CA MET A 127 23.61 -6.59 0.47
C MET A 127 24.67 -6.54 1.57
N MET A 128 24.60 -7.45 2.55
CA MET A 128 25.60 -7.57 3.61
C MET A 128 27.00 -7.89 3.06
N HIS A 129 27.10 -8.77 2.05
CA HIS A 129 28.37 -9.04 1.35
C HIS A 129 28.92 -7.81 0.59
N CYS A 130 28.06 -6.84 0.28
CA CYS A 130 28.44 -5.56 -0.32
C CYS A 130 28.77 -4.48 0.75
N GLY A 131 28.78 -4.82 2.04
CA GLY A 131 28.94 -3.85 3.12
C GLY A 131 27.74 -2.90 3.28
N LEU A 132 26.58 -3.27 2.74
CA LEU A 132 25.34 -2.51 2.86
C LEU A 132 24.49 -3.07 4.00
N GLU A 133 24.32 -2.28 5.05
CA GLU A 133 23.46 -2.65 6.17
C GLU A 133 22.05 -2.08 6.02
N CYS A 134 21.07 -2.97 5.82
CA CYS A 134 19.66 -2.61 5.85
C CYS A 134 19.15 -2.56 7.29
N ASN A 135 18.95 -1.35 7.80
CA ASN A 135 18.36 -1.14 9.12
C ASN A 135 16.82 -1.13 9.04
N ASN A 136 16.20 -2.19 9.56
CA ASN A 136 14.73 -2.34 9.55
C ASN A 136 14.00 -1.51 10.63
N LYS A 137 14.69 -0.66 11.41
CA LYS A 137 14.07 0.20 12.45
C LYS A 137 12.97 1.12 11.90
N SER A 138 13.14 1.67 10.70
CA SER A 138 12.11 2.52 10.07
C SER A 138 10.88 1.72 9.66
N ILE A 139 11.07 0.49 9.17
CA ILE A 139 9.97 -0.43 8.84
C ILE A 139 9.21 -0.82 10.11
N ARG A 140 9.91 -1.07 11.23
CA ARG A 140 9.29 -1.37 12.53
C ARG A 140 8.42 -0.21 13.03
N ARG A 141 8.91 1.03 12.95
CA ARG A 141 8.11 2.22 13.32
C ARG A 141 6.86 2.34 12.45
N PHE A 142 7.00 2.12 11.14
CA PHE A 142 5.86 2.15 10.23
C PHE A 142 4.86 1.01 10.52
N GLN A 143 5.34 -0.19 10.85
CA GLN A 143 4.48 -1.30 11.25
C GLN A 143 3.65 -0.96 12.50
N ILE A 144 4.29 -0.44 13.55
CA ILE A 144 3.59 -0.07 14.79
C ILE A 144 2.49 0.95 14.46
N PHE A 145 2.80 1.96 13.64
CA PHE A 145 1.81 2.93 13.15
C PHE A 145 0.63 2.24 12.45
N THR A 146 0.88 1.31 11.52
CA THR A 146 -0.20 0.61 10.80
C THR A 146 -1.11 -0.21 11.72
N ILE A 147 -0.55 -0.86 12.74
CA ILE A 147 -1.33 -1.63 13.73
C ILE A 147 -2.19 -0.68 14.57
N ILE A 148 -1.61 0.41 15.09
CA ILE A 148 -2.33 1.42 15.87
C ILE A 148 -3.50 1.98 15.06
N MET A 149 -3.26 2.40 13.80
CA MET A 149 -4.30 2.96 12.95
C MET A 149 -5.42 1.96 12.65
N THR A 150 -5.08 0.69 12.40
CA THR A 150 -6.09 -0.35 12.15
C THR A 150 -6.92 -0.65 13.40
N CYS A 151 -6.29 -0.70 14.58
CA CYS A 151 -6.98 -0.88 15.85
C CYS A 151 -7.90 0.31 16.18
N LEU A 152 -7.41 1.53 15.94
CA LEU A 152 -8.13 2.77 16.23
C LEU A 152 -9.39 2.91 15.36
N LEU A 153 -9.22 2.79 14.03
CA LEU A 153 -10.31 2.97 13.06
C LEU A 153 -11.23 1.74 12.93
N GLY A 154 -10.82 0.62 13.51
CA GLY A 154 -11.53 -0.65 13.47
C GLY A 154 -12.16 -1.00 14.83
N PRO A 155 -11.60 -1.95 15.58
CA PRO A 155 -12.15 -2.42 16.86
C PRO A 155 -12.42 -1.32 17.90
N ALA A 156 -11.54 -0.33 18.06
CA ALA A 156 -11.75 0.72 19.05
C ALA A 156 -12.93 1.62 18.66
N SER A 157 -12.99 2.06 17.40
CA SER A 157 -14.13 2.83 16.87
C SER A 157 -15.43 2.03 16.96
N LEU A 158 -15.38 0.72 16.75
CA LEU A 158 -16.53 -0.16 16.92
C LEU A 158 -17.05 -0.17 18.36
N ILE A 159 -16.15 -0.37 19.34
CA ILE A 159 -16.51 -0.38 20.76
C ILE A 159 -17.07 0.99 21.17
N SER A 160 -16.43 2.08 20.75
CA SER A 160 -16.92 3.43 21.01
C SER A 160 -18.32 3.67 20.41
N HIS A 161 -18.54 3.21 19.18
CA HIS A 161 -19.83 3.33 18.52
C HIS A 161 -20.93 2.52 19.25
N ALA A 162 -20.64 1.26 19.60
CA ALA A 162 -21.57 0.41 20.33
C ALA A 162 -21.91 1.00 21.72
N LEU A 163 -20.92 1.48 22.47
CA LEU A 163 -21.13 2.10 23.78
C LEU A 163 -21.97 3.38 23.67
N TYR A 164 -21.67 4.25 22.70
CA TYR A 164 -22.41 5.50 22.51
C TYR A 164 -23.91 5.25 22.29
N TYR A 165 -24.27 4.34 21.39
CA TYR A 165 -25.69 4.04 21.13
C TYR A 165 -26.34 3.22 22.24
N LEU A 166 -25.59 2.36 22.94
CA LEU A 166 -26.13 1.66 24.11
C LEU A 166 -26.64 2.63 25.19
N TYR A 167 -25.93 3.75 25.41
CA TYR A 167 -26.30 4.74 26.42
C TYR A 167 -27.26 5.82 25.92
N THR A 168 -27.26 6.16 24.64
CA THR A 168 -28.07 7.25 24.09
C THR A 168 -29.36 6.76 23.44
N ARG A 169 -29.28 5.77 22.55
CA ARG A 169 -30.39 5.25 21.74
C ARG A 169 -30.16 3.78 21.38
N PRO A 170 -30.52 2.83 22.27
CA PRO A 170 -30.25 1.42 22.05
C PRO A 170 -31.00 0.84 20.83
N GLU A 171 -32.11 1.46 20.43
CA GLU A 171 -32.91 1.06 19.25
C GLU A 171 -32.21 1.36 17.91
N GLU A 172 -31.15 2.18 17.90
CA GLU A 172 -30.40 2.55 16.69
C GLU A 172 -29.12 1.69 16.49
N ILE A 173 -28.94 0.59 17.25
CA ILE A 173 -27.80 -0.34 17.06
C ILE A 173 -28.13 -1.34 15.94
N PHE A 174 -27.52 -1.15 14.76
CA PHE A 174 -27.68 -2.06 13.64
C PHE A 174 -26.52 -3.06 13.56
N ALA A 175 -26.84 -4.32 13.24
CA ALA A 175 -25.82 -5.31 12.94
C ALA A 175 -24.90 -4.85 11.77
N SER A 176 -25.44 -4.13 10.78
CA SER A 176 -24.65 -3.56 9.67
C SER A 176 -23.52 -2.65 10.11
N ASP A 177 -23.69 -1.94 11.22
CA ASP A 177 -22.68 -0.99 11.71
C ASP A 177 -21.50 -1.74 12.29
N LEU A 178 -21.76 -2.83 13.04
CA LEU A 178 -20.74 -3.73 13.55
C LEU A 178 -19.87 -4.29 12.41
N LEU A 179 -20.55 -4.69 11.33
CA LEU A 179 -20.00 -5.29 10.13
C LEU A 179 -19.17 -4.29 9.29
N LEU A 180 -19.50 -3.00 9.35
CA LEU A 180 -18.76 -1.92 8.68
C LEU A 180 -17.35 -1.74 9.26
N TYR A 181 -17.20 -1.64 10.58
CA TYR A 181 -15.86 -1.49 11.21
C TYR A 181 -14.97 -2.70 10.99
N HIS A 182 -15.56 -3.90 10.98
CA HIS A 182 -14.82 -5.11 10.63
C HIS A 182 -14.27 -5.02 9.20
N THR A 183 -15.09 -4.61 8.23
CA THR A 183 -14.68 -4.44 6.83
C THR A 183 -13.62 -3.35 6.66
N ILE A 184 -13.73 -2.22 7.39
CA ILE A 184 -12.72 -1.16 7.42
C ILE A 184 -11.39 -1.72 7.96
N SER A 185 -11.43 -2.48 9.06
CA SER A 185 -10.25 -3.10 9.66
C SER A 185 -9.56 -4.05 8.67
N GLN A 186 -10.35 -4.88 7.98
CA GLN A 186 -9.87 -5.79 6.94
C GLN A 186 -9.19 -5.02 5.79
N SER A 187 -9.87 -4.02 5.23
CA SER A 187 -9.34 -3.19 4.13
C SER A 187 -8.02 -2.52 4.52
N LEU A 188 -7.98 -1.85 5.68
CA LEU A 188 -6.77 -1.18 6.17
C LEU A 188 -5.62 -2.17 6.37
N CYS A 189 -5.91 -3.31 6.99
CA CYS A 189 -4.89 -4.30 7.30
C CYS A 189 -4.20 -4.84 6.03
N VAL A 190 -4.96 -5.25 5.01
CA VAL A 190 -4.35 -5.78 3.76
C VAL A 190 -3.56 -4.72 3.02
N ASN A 191 -4.10 -3.49 2.92
CA ASN A 191 -3.38 -2.39 2.28
C ASN A 191 -2.09 -2.05 3.03
N PHE A 192 -2.11 -2.02 4.36
CA PHE A 192 -0.91 -1.77 5.16
C PHE A 192 0.14 -2.87 5.06
N GLU A 193 -0.27 -4.15 4.97
CA GLU A 193 0.68 -5.24 4.71
C GLU A 193 1.41 -5.07 3.37
N PHE A 194 0.67 -4.75 2.31
CA PHE A 194 1.28 -4.44 1.02
C PHE A 194 2.24 -3.24 1.14
N ASN A 195 1.80 -2.16 1.79
CA ASN A 195 2.60 -0.97 2.00
C ASN A 195 3.89 -1.24 2.78
N LEU A 196 3.86 -2.13 3.79
CA LEU A 196 5.05 -2.55 4.53
C LEU A 196 6.05 -3.29 3.64
N LEU A 197 5.58 -4.17 2.75
CA LEU A 197 6.44 -4.87 1.79
C LEU A 197 7.10 -3.89 0.81
N VAL A 198 6.33 -3.00 0.22
CA VAL A 198 6.85 -1.99 -0.72
C VAL A 198 7.79 -1.02 -0.02
N PHE A 199 7.49 -0.62 1.22
CA PHE A 199 8.38 0.21 2.01
C PHE A 199 9.71 -0.50 2.32
N GLY A 200 9.67 -1.82 2.56
CA GLY A 200 10.87 -2.65 2.67
C GLY A 200 11.71 -2.70 1.39
N VAL A 201 11.07 -2.76 0.22
CA VAL A 201 11.77 -2.65 -1.07
C VAL A 201 12.39 -1.26 -1.23
N TYR A 202 11.63 -0.20 -0.93
CA TYR A 202 12.10 1.19 -0.96
C TYR A 202 13.36 1.39 -0.10
N THR A 203 13.38 0.91 1.15
CA THR A 203 14.54 1.06 2.02
C THR A 203 15.78 0.39 1.46
N ARG A 204 15.63 -0.74 0.75
CA ARG A 204 16.76 -1.46 0.13
C ARG A 204 17.32 -0.70 -1.07
N PHE A 205 16.46 -0.16 -1.95
CA PHE A 205 16.91 0.72 -3.03
C PHE A 205 17.63 1.97 -2.48
N LYS A 206 17.12 2.55 -1.38
CA LYS A 206 17.77 3.68 -0.72
C LYS A 206 19.17 3.34 -0.22
N GLU A 207 19.35 2.16 0.37
CA GLU A 207 20.65 1.69 0.84
C GLU A 207 21.62 1.40 -0.31
N ILE A 208 21.13 0.83 -1.41
CA ILE A 208 21.89 0.67 -2.65
C ILE A 208 22.40 2.02 -3.15
N ASN A 209 21.51 3.01 -3.31
CA ASN A 209 21.87 4.34 -3.79
C ASN A 209 22.90 5.02 -2.88
N ARG A 210 22.76 4.83 -1.56
CA ARG A 210 23.75 5.31 -0.58
C ARG A 210 25.10 4.61 -0.73
N GLY A 211 25.10 3.30 -0.98
CA GLY A 211 26.28 2.49 -1.27
C GLY A 211 27.03 2.96 -2.50
N ILE A 212 26.34 3.05 -3.65
CA ILE A 212 26.92 3.51 -4.92
C ILE A 212 27.56 4.88 -4.76
N ARG A 213 26.87 5.82 -4.10
CA ARG A 213 27.36 7.18 -3.90
C ARG A 213 28.68 7.21 -3.11
N ARG A 214 28.78 6.43 -2.03
CA ARG A 214 30.02 6.28 -1.25
C ARG A 214 31.13 5.66 -2.09
N SER A 215 30.81 4.67 -2.91
CA SER A 215 31.80 4.01 -3.78
C SER A 215 32.33 4.95 -4.87
N GLY A 216 31.50 5.86 -5.41
CA GLY A 216 31.92 6.86 -6.40
C GLY A 216 32.99 7.84 -5.91
N GLU A 217 33.09 8.05 -4.59
CA GLU A 217 34.09 8.90 -3.95
C GLU A 217 35.47 8.21 -3.83
N GLN A 218 35.57 6.89 -4.04
CA GLN A 218 36.83 6.14 -3.91
C GLN A 218 37.80 6.37 -5.08
N ILE A 219 39.11 6.31 -4.83
CA ILE A 219 40.15 6.69 -5.80
C ILE A 219 40.37 5.64 -6.90
N SER A 220 40.19 4.34 -6.61
CA SER A 220 40.57 3.26 -7.54
C SER A 220 39.41 2.79 -8.44
N ALA A 221 39.58 2.86 -9.76
CA ALA A 221 38.60 2.40 -10.75
C ALA A 221 38.18 0.93 -10.56
N GLY A 222 39.12 0.02 -10.26
CA GLY A 222 38.82 -1.40 -10.06
C GLY A 222 37.86 -1.70 -8.90
N ARG A 223 37.96 -0.94 -7.78
CA ARG A 223 37.00 -1.08 -6.67
C ARG A 223 35.62 -0.57 -7.05
N ILE A 224 35.54 0.52 -7.80
CA ILE A 224 34.27 1.07 -8.30
C ILE A 224 33.58 0.04 -9.20
N ILE A 225 34.30 -0.58 -10.14
CA ILE A 225 33.76 -1.64 -11.02
C ILE A 225 33.20 -2.80 -10.20
N ALA A 226 33.97 -3.28 -9.21
CA ALA A 226 33.53 -4.38 -8.35
C ALA A 226 32.25 -4.04 -7.56
N GLU A 227 32.14 -2.81 -7.03
CA GLU A 227 30.97 -2.36 -6.29
C GLU A 227 29.74 -2.14 -7.20
N ILE A 228 29.96 -1.66 -8.44
CA ILE A 228 28.90 -1.52 -9.44
C ILE A 228 28.33 -2.89 -9.82
N ARG A 229 29.18 -3.89 -10.10
CA ARG A 229 28.77 -5.28 -10.40
C ARG A 229 27.90 -5.86 -9.29
N LYS A 230 28.40 -5.80 -8.06
CA LYS A 230 27.69 -6.27 -6.87
C LYS A 230 26.33 -5.60 -6.74
N THR A 231 26.29 -4.28 -6.94
CA THR A 231 25.06 -3.50 -6.81
C THR A 231 24.05 -3.82 -7.91
N ARG A 232 24.52 -4.02 -9.14
CA ARG A 232 23.71 -4.44 -10.28
C ARG A 232 22.98 -5.76 -10.01
N ASP A 233 23.68 -6.73 -9.43
CA ASP A 233 23.11 -8.04 -9.06
C ASP A 233 22.03 -7.91 -7.98
N VAL A 234 22.24 -7.04 -6.98
CA VAL A 234 21.26 -6.77 -5.92
C VAL A 234 20.05 -6.03 -6.52
N HIS A 235 20.26 -5.03 -7.38
CA HIS A 235 19.20 -4.27 -8.05
C HIS A 235 18.31 -5.19 -8.90
N HIS A 236 18.92 -6.08 -9.69
CA HIS A 236 18.17 -7.09 -10.46
C HIS A 236 17.34 -7.99 -9.52
N GLY A 237 17.93 -8.41 -8.40
CA GLY A 237 17.24 -9.16 -7.36
C GLY A 237 15.99 -8.44 -6.83
N LEU A 238 16.12 -7.13 -6.55
CA LEU A 238 14.99 -6.30 -6.12
C LEU A 238 13.93 -6.12 -7.21
N CYS A 239 14.30 -5.92 -8.49
CA CYS A 239 13.30 -5.89 -9.56
C CYS A 239 12.50 -7.20 -9.64
N SER A 240 13.21 -8.33 -9.58
CA SER A 240 12.58 -9.67 -9.60
C SER A 240 11.66 -9.86 -8.40
N LEU A 241 12.05 -9.33 -7.23
CA LEU A 241 11.20 -9.30 -6.04
C LEU A 241 9.93 -8.46 -6.25
N VAL A 242 10.03 -7.28 -6.87
CA VAL A 242 8.84 -6.45 -7.20
C VAL A 242 7.88 -7.19 -8.13
N ARG A 243 8.39 -7.83 -9.19
CA ARG A 243 7.55 -8.65 -10.08
C ARG A 243 6.83 -9.76 -9.32
N TYR A 244 7.52 -10.39 -8.37
CA TYR A 244 6.92 -11.41 -7.52
C TYR A 244 5.85 -10.85 -6.57
N ILE A 245 6.07 -9.67 -5.97
CA ILE A 245 5.07 -8.94 -5.16
C ILE A 245 3.83 -8.63 -5.99
N ASN A 246 3.98 -8.15 -7.23
CA ASN A 246 2.84 -7.88 -8.11
C ASN A 246 2.05 -9.16 -8.44
N SER A 247 2.72 -10.29 -8.63
CA SER A 247 2.05 -11.59 -8.86
C SER A 247 1.21 -12.08 -7.66
N ILE A 248 1.45 -11.52 -6.47
CA ILE A 248 0.73 -11.82 -5.24
C ILE A 248 -0.39 -10.80 -5.01
N HIS A 249 -0.10 -9.51 -5.21
CA HIS A 249 -0.97 -8.40 -4.80
C HIS A 249 -1.70 -7.70 -5.94
N GLY A 250 -1.47 -8.04 -7.21
CA GLY A 250 -2.07 -7.34 -8.36
C GLY A 250 -3.60 -7.26 -8.32
N VAL A 251 -4.28 -8.37 -8.01
CA VAL A 251 -5.75 -8.40 -7.89
C VAL A 251 -6.21 -7.67 -6.63
N HIS A 252 -5.43 -7.73 -5.55
CA HIS A 252 -5.71 -6.96 -4.33
C HIS A 252 -5.66 -5.46 -4.60
N LEU A 253 -4.65 -4.96 -5.30
CA LEU A 253 -4.54 -3.55 -5.66
C LEU A 253 -5.71 -3.08 -6.53
N LEU A 254 -6.17 -3.92 -7.47
CA LEU A 254 -7.33 -3.62 -8.30
C LEU A 254 -8.60 -3.46 -7.45
N LEU A 255 -8.92 -4.46 -6.64
CA LEU A 255 -10.12 -4.46 -5.80
C LEU A 255 -10.08 -3.40 -4.71
N SER A 256 -8.91 -3.17 -4.09
CA SER A 256 -8.72 -2.13 -3.08
C SER A 256 -8.89 -0.72 -3.66
N SER A 257 -8.39 -0.49 -4.89
CA SER A 257 -8.59 0.78 -5.60
C SER A 257 -10.05 1.02 -5.93
N LEU A 258 -10.75 -0.01 -6.44
CA LEU A 258 -12.18 0.05 -6.73
C LEU A 258 -13.00 0.32 -5.47
N ASN A 259 -12.73 -0.43 -4.39
CA ASN A 259 -13.41 -0.27 -3.11
C ASN A 259 -13.17 1.12 -2.52
N SER A 260 -11.95 1.66 -2.63
CA SER A 260 -11.65 3.03 -2.19
C SER A 260 -12.39 4.07 -3.02
N PHE A 261 -12.46 3.90 -4.34
CA PHE A 261 -13.22 4.78 -5.22
C PHE A 261 -14.70 4.81 -4.85
N THR A 262 -15.34 3.63 -4.78
CA THR A 262 -16.77 3.52 -4.48
C THR A 262 -17.10 4.07 -3.10
N MET A 263 -16.28 3.76 -2.09
CA MET A 263 -16.50 4.23 -0.72
C MET A 263 -16.41 5.75 -0.63
N VAL A 264 -15.42 6.39 -1.26
CA VAL A 264 -15.27 7.85 -1.21
C VAL A 264 -16.42 8.55 -1.94
N VAL A 265 -16.77 8.13 -3.16
CA VAL A 265 -17.91 8.71 -3.90
C VAL A 265 -19.21 8.55 -3.12
N ALA A 266 -19.49 7.33 -2.64
CA ALA A 266 -20.76 7.04 -1.96
C ALA A 266 -20.91 7.78 -0.63
N THR A 267 -19.83 7.93 0.15
CA THR A 267 -19.88 8.63 1.44
C THR A 267 -19.89 10.15 1.30
N LEU A 268 -19.15 10.72 0.36
CA LEU A 268 -19.20 12.15 0.07
C LEU A 268 -20.59 12.57 -0.44
N PHE A 269 -21.19 11.77 -1.34
CA PHE A 269 -22.56 12.04 -1.77
C PHE A 269 -23.56 11.90 -0.61
N ARG A 270 -23.39 10.90 0.27
CA ARG A 270 -24.24 10.76 1.46
C ARG A 270 -24.13 11.96 2.41
N ILE A 271 -22.94 12.55 2.55
CA ILE A 271 -22.76 13.78 3.34
C ILE A 271 -23.53 14.93 2.70
N TYR A 272 -23.38 15.13 1.39
CA TYR A 272 -24.13 16.16 0.66
C TYR A 272 -25.65 16.01 0.86
N MET A 273 -26.16 14.80 0.68
CA MET A 273 -27.56 14.44 0.91
C MET A 273 -28.02 14.79 2.32
N GLY A 274 -27.26 14.38 3.34
CA GLY A 274 -27.60 14.65 4.75
C GLY A 274 -27.68 16.15 5.04
N VAL A 275 -26.82 16.97 4.42
CA VAL A 275 -26.87 18.43 4.52
C VAL A 275 -28.11 19.01 3.82
N VAL A 276 -28.44 18.53 2.62
CA VAL A 276 -29.58 19.04 1.84
C VAL A 276 -30.92 18.66 2.44
N GLU A 277 -31.07 17.42 2.93
CA GLU A 277 -32.31 16.93 3.55
C GLU A 277 -32.45 17.32 5.03
N GLY A 278 -31.43 17.96 5.62
CA GLY A 278 -31.40 18.30 7.04
C GLY A 278 -31.30 17.08 7.97
N ILE A 279 -30.85 15.93 7.44
CA ILE A 279 -30.64 14.69 8.19
C ILE A 279 -29.17 14.62 8.60
N ASP A 280 -28.88 14.98 9.85
CA ASP A 280 -27.53 15.01 10.43
C ASP A 280 -27.04 13.65 10.98
N LYS A 281 -27.90 12.62 10.96
CA LYS A 281 -27.58 11.28 11.46
C LYS A 281 -26.36 10.70 10.74
N PHE A 282 -25.41 10.16 11.51
CA PHE A 282 -24.19 9.48 11.03
C PHE A 282 -23.20 10.35 10.22
N MET A 283 -23.34 11.68 10.22
CA MET A 283 -22.46 12.58 9.46
C MET A 283 -20.99 12.47 9.88
N MET A 284 -20.70 12.35 11.19
CA MET A 284 -19.33 12.15 11.69
C MET A 284 -18.72 10.85 11.14
N ILE A 285 -19.46 9.75 11.17
CA ILE A 285 -19.00 8.45 10.70
C ILE A 285 -18.69 8.50 9.20
N ASN A 286 -19.57 9.10 8.40
CA ASN A 286 -19.32 9.26 6.96
C ASN A 286 -18.04 10.07 6.69
N ASN A 287 -17.78 11.11 7.50
CA ASN A 287 -16.54 11.89 7.41
C ASN A 287 -15.29 11.06 7.71
N VAL A 288 -15.32 10.25 8.77
CA VAL A 288 -14.22 9.35 9.10
C VAL A 288 -13.99 8.32 7.98
N ILE A 289 -15.05 7.80 7.38
CA ILE A 289 -14.95 6.78 6.32
C ILE A 289 -14.26 7.34 5.07
N TRP A 290 -14.75 8.44 4.49
CA TRP A 290 -14.17 8.94 3.24
C TRP A 290 -12.70 9.36 3.44
N LEU A 291 -12.38 9.97 4.59
CA LEU A 291 -11.01 10.32 4.96
C LEU A 291 -10.12 9.08 5.05
N THR A 292 -10.60 8.01 5.70
CA THR A 292 -9.88 6.75 5.85
C THR A 292 -9.58 6.11 4.50
N TYR A 293 -10.59 5.99 3.63
CA TYR A 293 -10.42 5.38 2.31
C TYR A 293 -9.54 6.22 1.37
N THR A 294 -9.63 7.56 1.47
CA THR A 294 -8.74 8.46 0.74
C THR A 294 -7.30 8.34 1.23
N ALA A 295 -7.09 8.35 2.56
CA ALA A 295 -5.77 8.29 3.16
C ALA A 295 -5.05 6.95 2.86
N GLN A 296 -5.74 5.81 2.95
CA GLN A 296 -5.11 4.52 2.64
C GLN A 296 -4.72 4.41 1.16
N PHE A 297 -5.56 4.91 0.24
CA PHE A 297 -5.27 4.87 -1.19
C PHE A 297 -4.10 5.80 -1.52
N ALA A 298 -4.12 7.03 -0.99
CA ALA A 298 -3.04 7.99 -1.13
C ALA A 298 -1.72 7.44 -0.60
N LEU A 299 -1.71 6.86 0.60
CA LEU A 299 -0.50 6.26 1.19
C LEU A 299 0.09 5.17 0.30
N THR A 300 -0.76 4.33 -0.28
CA THR A 300 -0.35 3.26 -1.20
C THR A 300 0.31 3.83 -2.46
N CYS A 301 -0.30 4.84 -3.08
CA CYS A 301 0.28 5.56 -4.22
C CYS A 301 1.60 6.26 -3.88
N PHE A 302 1.70 6.89 -2.71
CA PHE A 302 2.92 7.57 -2.26
C PHE A 302 4.08 6.60 -2.05
N ILE A 303 3.84 5.49 -1.33
CA ILE A 303 4.88 4.49 -1.05
C ILE A 303 5.36 3.81 -2.35
N CYS A 304 4.45 3.47 -3.26
CA CYS A 304 4.81 2.94 -4.57
C CYS A 304 5.63 3.96 -5.39
N THR A 305 5.23 5.23 -5.37
CA THR A 305 5.97 6.31 -6.05
C THR A 305 7.35 6.52 -5.44
N TRP A 306 7.49 6.46 -4.11
CA TRP A 306 8.79 6.56 -3.45
C TRP A 306 9.71 5.41 -3.83
N ALA A 307 9.22 4.18 -3.81
CA ALA A 307 9.99 3.01 -4.25
C ALA A 307 10.46 3.17 -5.70
N PHE A 308 9.55 3.51 -6.62
CA PHE A 308 9.87 3.73 -8.03
C PHE A 308 10.92 4.83 -8.25
N ARG A 309 10.71 6.01 -7.64
CA ARG A 309 11.64 7.14 -7.75
C ARG A 309 13.01 6.76 -7.20
N GLU A 310 13.05 6.03 -6.10
CA GLU A 310 14.32 5.62 -5.51
C GLU A 310 15.07 4.60 -6.39
N SER A 311 14.36 3.65 -6.99
CA SER A 311 14.96 2.74 -7.98
C SER A 311 15.45 3.46 -9.24
N SER A 312 14.70 4.45 -9.72
CA SER A 312 15.07 5.23 -10.91
C SER A 312 16.27 6.15 -10.66
N LYS A 313 16.43 6.67 -9.43
CA LYS A 313 17.61 7.45 -9.02
C LYS A 313 18.91 6.67 -9.15
N THR A 314 18.88 5.34 -9.09
CA THR A 314 20.07 4.51 -9.24
C THR A 314 20.80 4.84 -10.56
N GLY A 315 20.08 4.99 -11.66
CA GLY A 315 20.68 5.35 -12.96
C GLY A 315 21.30 6.74 -13.00
N ILE A 316 20.64 7.73 -12.39
CA ILE A 316 21.16 9.10 -12.28
C ILE A 316 22.49 9.10 -11.51
N ILE A 317 22.56 8.36 -10.39
CA ILE A 317 23.76 8.28 -9.55
C ILE A 317 24.91 7.61 -10.31
N ILE A 318 24.64 6.52 -11.03
CA ILE A 318 25.67 5.81 -11.80
C ILE A 318 26.23 6.73 -12.90
N HIS A 319 25.35 7.42 -13.64
CA HIS A 319 25.79 8.33 -14.70
C HIS A 319 26.58 9.53 -14.14
N ASP A 320 26.22 10.05 -12.97
CA ASP A 320 26.98 11.11 -12.29
C ASP A 320 28.41 10.65 -11.93
N ILE A 321 28.58 9.39 -11.49
CA ILE A 321 29.93 8.83 -11.23
C ILE A 321 30.77 8.77 -12.51
N VAL A 322 30.18 8.39 -13.64
CA VAL A 322 30.86 8.42 -14.95
C VAL A 322 31.32 9.83 -15.28
N LEU A 323 30.41 10.79 -15.27
CA LEU A 323 30.69 12.17 -15.68
C LEU A 323 31.80 12.83 -14.85
N ARG A 324 31.90 12.46 -13.56
CA ARG A 324 32.96 12.98 -12.68
C ARG A 324 34.32 12.36 -12.97
N ARG A 325 34.37 11.15 -13.50
CA ARG A 325 35.60 10.37 -13.70
C ARG A 325 36.10 10.38 -15.13
N LEU A 326 35.23 10.62 -16.11
CA LEU A 326 35.66 10.81 -17.48
C LEU A 326 36.43 12.13 -17.62
N PRO A 327 37.56 12.14 -18.34
CA PRO A 327 38.28 13.37 -18.62
C PRO A 327 37.35 14.35 -19.35
N LYS A 328 37.19 15.56 -18.81
CA LYS A 328 36.39 16.66 -19.39
C LYS A 328 37.06 17.34 -20.61
N GLY A 329 38.02 16.68 -21.23
CA GLY A 329 38.82 17.24 -22.33
C GLY A 329 38.59 16.51 -23.66
N PRO A 330 38.85 17.16 -24.80
CA PRO A 330 38.92 16.46 -26.07
C PRO A 330 40.05 15.43 -25.98
N ARG A 331 39.76 14.16 -26.26
CA ARG A 331 40.83 13.25 -26.66
C ARG A 331 41.36 13.78 -27.99
N PRO A 332 42.67 13.94 -28.17
CA PRO A 332 43.22 14.05 -29.52
C PRO A 332 42.70 12.83 -30.27
N CYS A 333 41.87 13.05 -31.28
CA CYS A 333 41.71 12.06 -32.32
C CYS A 333 43.13 11.84 -32.88
N ASP A 334 43.47 10.59 -33.15
CA ASP A 334 44.65 10.21 -33.92
C ASP A 334 45.98 10.16 -33.14
N LEU A 335 46.12 9.21 -32.20
CA LEU A 335 47.40 8.48 -32.05
C LEU A 335 47.29 7.18 -31.21
N TYR A 336 46.58 6.17 -31.71
CA TYR A 336 46.98 4.80 -31.41
C TYR A 336 46.52 3.88 -32.53
N SER A 337 47.44 3.59 -33.44
CA SER A 337 47.44 2.33 -34.16
C SER A 337 47.30 1.22 -33.12
N VAL A 338 46.15 0.58 -33.14
CA VAL A 338 45.76 -0.54 -32.29
C VAL A 338 46.79 -1.66 -32.47
N ASP A 339 47.73 -1.74 -31.53
CA ASP A 339 48.55 -2.93 -31.34
C ASP A 339 47.77 -3.89 -30.44
N ILE A 340 47.18 -4.92 -31.05
CA ILE A 340 46.22 -5.88 -30.46
C ILE A 340 46.88 -6.79 -29.38
N THR A 341 48.15 -6.60 -29.06
CA THR A 341 48.95 -7.60 -28.33
C THR A 341 49.27 -7.27 -26.88
N ARG A 342 48.77 -6.15 -26.32
CA ARG A 342 48.88 -5.84 -24.88
C ARG A 342 47.52 -5.57 -24.25
N ALA A 343 46.72 -6.61 -24.13
CA ALA A 343 45.49 -6.62 -23.33
C ALA A 343 45.82 -6.63 -21.83
N SER A 344 46.32 -5.51 -21.29
CA SER A 344 46.04 -5.14 -19.90
C SER A 344 44.78 -4.28 -19.95
N GLU A 345 43.66 -4.78 -19.45
CA GLU A 345 42.35 -4.10 -19.45
C GLU A 345 42.51 -2.63 -19.03
N ASP A 346 42.24 -1.69 -19.96
CA ASP A 346 42.13 -0.27 -19.61
C ASP A 346 41.00 -0.13 -18.55
N PRO A 347 41.33 0.26 -17.31
CA PRO A 347 40.35 0.34 -16.23
C PRO A 347 39.20 1.31 -16.53
N GLU A 348 39.43 2.33 -17.37
CA GLU A 348 38.37 3.25 -17.79
C GLU A 348 37.41 2.62 -18.79
N LEU A 349 37.93 1.82 -19.73
CA LEU A 349 37.12 1.09 -20.70
C LEU A 349 36.27 0.02 -19.99
N ALA A 350 36.87 -0.72 -19.05
CA ALA A 350 36.15 -1.70 -18.24
C ALA A 350 35.05 -1.04 -17.39
N LEU A 351 35.31 0.14 -16.83
CA LEU A 351 34.31 0.92 -16.08
C LEU A 351 33.15 1.40 -16.97
N ARG A 352 33.45 1.89 -18.19
CA ARG A 352 32.43 2.29 -19.17
C ARG A 352 31.55 1.11 -19.58
N ASN A 353 32.15 -0.05 -19.87
CA ASN A 353 31.41 -1.24 -20.26
C ASN A 353 30.47 -1.70 -19.13
N GLU A 354 30.97 -1.78 -17.89
CA GLU A 354 30.15 -2.17 -16.75
C GLU A 354 28.97 -1.22 -16.51
N ILE A 355 29.18 0.08 -16.73
CA ILE A 355 28.13 1.07 -16.56
C ILE A 355 27.13 1.03 -17.70
N ASN A 356 27.57 0.80 -18.94
CA ASN A 356 26.67 0.58 -20.07
C ASN A 356 25.79 -0.65 -19.82
N ASP A 357 26.36 -1.75 -19.32
CA ASP A 357 25.61 -2.94 -18.95
C ASP A 357 24.57 -2.65 -17.86
N PHE A 358 24.96 -1.90 -16.82
CA PHE A 358 24.02 -1.55 -15.76
C PHE A 358 22.95 -0.55 -16.24
N SER A 359 23.31 0.41 -17.10
CA SER A 359 22.34 1.34 -17.70
C SER A 359 21.31 0.58 -18.53
N ALA A 360 21.75 -0.36 -19.37
CA ALA A 360 20.84 -1.22 -20.14
C ALA A 360 19.93 -2.04 -19.20
N GLN A 361 20.46 -2.58 -18.10
CA GLN A 361 19.63 -3.23 -17.10
C GLN A 361 18.60 -2.27 -16.50
N LEU A 362 18.97 -1.03 -16.15
CA LEU A 362 18.06 -0.08 -15.52
C LEU A 362 16.88 0.28 -16.45
N ASP A 363 17.14 0.40 -17.74
CA ASP A 363 16.12 0.65 -18.75
C ASP A 363 15.13 -0.54 -18.86
N HIS A 364 15.65 -1.78 -18.80
CA HIS A 364 14.82 -2.99 -18.89
C HIS A 364 14.25 -3.49 -17.54
N CYS A 365 14.76 -2.98 -16.42
CA CYS A 365 14.45 -3.40 -15.05
C CYS A 365 13.85 -2.25 -14.25
N SER A 366 12.99 -1.45 -14.87
CA SER A 366 12.20 -0.46 -14.14
C SER A 366 11.16 -1.18 -13.28
N ILE A 367 11.05 -0.78 -12.01
CA ILE A 367 10.03 -1.31 -11.12
C ILE A 367 8.72 -0.58 -11.34
N ALA A 368 7.61 -1.30 -11.34
CA ALA A 368 6.28 -0.70 -11.31
C ALA A 368 5.41 -1.57 -10.42
N PHE A 369 4.63 -0.96 -9.54
CA PHE A 369 3.60 -1.67 -8.77
C PHE A 369 2.29 -1.50 -9.52
N SER A 370 1.73 -2.60 -10.03
CA SER A 370 0.56 -2.54 -10.92
C SER A 370 -0.59 -3.41 -10.43
N ALA A 371 -1.81 -2.92 -10.66
CA ALA A 371 -3.04 -3.64 -10.43
C ALA A 371 -3.35 -4.51 -11.66
N CYS A 372 -2.85 -5.75 -11.67
CA CYS A 372 -3.02 -6.70 -12.79
C CYS A 372 -2.66 -6.11 -14.16
N GLU A 373 -1.67 -5.21 -14.21
CA GLU A 373 -1.25 -4.49 -15.43
C GLU A 373 -2.31 -3.52 -16.02
N PHE A 374 -3.49 -3.35 -15.40
CA PHE A 374 -4.47 -2.35 -15.82
C PHE A 374 -3.98 -0.93 -15.58
N PHE A 375 -3.40 -0.68 -14.40
CA PHE A 375 -2.83 0.61 -14.04
C PHE A 375 -1.71 0.47 -13.01
N THR A 376 -0.81 1.45 -13.00
CA THR A 376 0.30 1.54 -12.05
C THR A 376 -0.08 2.40 -10.84
N MET A 377 0.23 1.93 -9.64
CA MET A 377 0.06 2.66 -8.38
C MET A 377 1.09 3.80 -8.30
N ASN A 378 0.68 5.02 -8.61
CA ASN A 378 1.55 6.19 -8.55
C ASN A 378 0.78 7.48 -8.22
N ASN A 379 1.50 8.58 -8.01
CA ASN A 379 0.87 9.86 -7.70
C ASN A 379 0.04 10.43 -8.87
N ASN A 380 0.31 10.05 -10.13
CA ASN A 380 -0.52 10.46 -11.25
C ASN A 380 -1.90 9.79 -11.19
N LEU A 381 -1.96 8.51 -10.82
CA LEU A 381 -3.20 7.80 -10.55
C LEU A 381 -3.97 8.46 -9.41
N LEU A 382 -3.27 8.90 -8.34
CA LEU A 382 -3.90 9.63 -7.24
C LEU A 382 -4.55 10.95 -7.71
N THR A 383 -3.85 11.73 -8.54
CA THR A 383 -4.42 12.96 -9.12
C THR A 383 -5.64 12.67 -9.98
N ASN A 384 -5.56 11.65 -10.84
CA ASN A 384 -6.68 11.22 -11.67
C ASN A 384 -7.86 10.74 -10.82
N PHE A 385 -7.60 10.01 -9.73
CA PHE A 385 -8.60 9.54 -8.79
C PHE A 385 -9.38 10.69 -8.15
N VAL A 386 -8.70 11.76 -7.71
CA VAL A 386 -9.35 12.97 -7.17
C VAL A 386 -10.19 13.69 -8.24
N GLY A 387 -9.66 13.80 -9.47
CA GLY A 387 -10.39 14.42 -10.58
C GLY A 387 -11.68 13.66 -10.90
N VAL A 388 -11.58 12.33 -11.08
CA VAL A 388 -12.72 11.46 -11.40
C VAL A 388 -13.76 11.51 -10.28
N ILE A 389 -13.36 11.43 -9.01
CA ILE A 389 -14.30 11.56 -7.88
C ILE A 389 -15.05 12.88 -7.94
N THR A 390 -14.34 13.99 -8.14
CA THR A 390 -14.96 15.32 -8.24
C THR A 390 -15.99 15.36 -9.37
N THR A 391 -15.64 14.84 -10.55
CA THR A 391 -16.56 14.77 -11.70
C THR A 391 -17.80 13.93 -11.41
N TYR A 392 -17.64 12.72 -10.85
CA TYR A 392 -18.77 11.87 -10.48
C TYR A 392 -19.66 12.51 -9.42
N LEU A 393 -19.09 13.20 -8.44
CA LEU A 393 -19.86 13.91 -7.42
C LEU A 393 -20.69 15.05 -8.02
N ILE A 394 -20.10 15.86 -8.91
CA ILE A 394 -20.84 16.92 -9.61
C ILE A 394 -22.01 16.33 -10.39
N ILE A 395 -21.78 15.24 -11.12
CA ILE A 395 -22.83 14.54 -11.87
C ILE A 395 -23.94 14.05 -10.93
N LEU A 396 -23.58 13.37 -9.83
CA LEU A 396 -24.55 12.87 -8.85
C LEU A 396 -25.36 14.00 -8.20
N MET A 397 -24.71 15.12 -7.86
CA MET A 397 -25.39 16.31 -7.33
C MET A 397 -26.37 16.89 -8.34
N GLN A 398 -26.00 16.98 -9.62
CA GLN A 398 -26.90 17.49 -10.67
C GLN A 398 -28.12 16.59 -10.90
N PHE A 399 -27.93 15.27 -10.84
CA PHE A 399 -29.05 14.32 -10.94
C PHE A 399 -29.92 14.25 -9.68
N TYR A 400 -29.44 14.82 -8.57
CA TYR A 400 -30.20 14.91 -7.33
C TYR A 400 -30.81 16.30 -7.19
N MET A 401 -32.04 16.47 -7.69
CA MET A 401 -32.86 17.66 -7.44
C MET A 401 -33.84 17.38 -6.29
N PRO A 402 -33.69 18.03 -5.11
CA PRO A 402 -34.69 17.92 -4.05
C PRO A 402 -35.99 18.61 -4.47
N GLU A 403 -37.14 17.99 -4.16
CA GLU A 403 -38.50 18.43 -4.56
C GLU A 403 -38.85 19.88 -4.12
N ASN A 404 -38.11 20.45 -3.17
CA ASN A 404 -38.42 21.76 -2.58
C ASN A 404 -37.99 22.98 -3.42
N CYS A 405 -37.19 22.83 -4.48
CA CYS A 405 -36.82 23.97 -5.33
C CYS A 405 -37.91 24.40 -6.32
N HIS A 406 -39.01 23.65 -6.45
CA HIS A 406 -40.14 24.03 -7.31
C HIS A 406 -41.18 24.94 -6.63
N ALA A 407 -41.18 25.03 -5.29
CA ALA A 407 -42.19 25.81 -4.57
C ALA A 407 -41.98 27.33 -4.68
N ASP A 408 -40.73 27.79 -4.84
CA ASP A 408 -40.39 29.23 -4.83
C ASP A 408 -40.44 29.90 -6.21
N MET A 409 -40.76 29.18 -7.29
CA MET A 409 -40.88 29.76 -8.65
C MET A 409 -42.32 29.95 -9.15
N ASN A 410 -43.34 29.53 -8.39
CA ASN A 410 -44.74 29.62 -8.80
C ASN A 410 -45.54 30.74 -8.12
N THR A 411 -44.93 31.61 -7.33
CA THR A 411 -45.59 32.84 -6.84
C THR A 411 -45.47 33.95 -7.89
N THR A 412 -46.33 33.88 -8.91
CA THR A 412 -46.68 35.07 -9.71
C THR A 412 -47.21 36.16 -8.76
N PRO A 413 -46.67 37.38 -8.75
CA PRO A 413 -47.25 38.47 -7.97
C PRO A 413 -48.58 38.85 -8.61
N SER A 414 -49.67 38.69 -7.87
CA SER A 414 -50.97 39.25 -8.23
C SER A 414 -50.85 40.77 -8.23
N VAL A 415 -50.92 41.36 -9.42
CA VAL A 415 -51.10 42.80 -9.59
C VAL A 415 -52.56 43.11 -9.21
N GLU A 416 -52.75 43.73 -8.05
CA GLU A 416 -54.02 44.39 -7.70
C GLU A 416 -54.24 45.58 -8.64
N LEU A 417 -55.46 45.71 -9.16
CA LEU A 417 -55.91 46.78 -10.03
C LEU A 417 -57.10 47.48 -9.37
#